data_AF-A0A2N0XDD4-F1
#
_entry.id   AF-A0A2N0XDD4-F1
#
_cell.length_a   1.000
_cell.length_b   1.000
_cell.length_c   1.000
_cell.angle_alpha   90.00
_cell.angle_beta   90.00
_cell.angle_gamma   90.00
#
_symmetry.space_group_name_H-M   'P 1'
#
loop_
_entity.id
_entity.type
_entity.pdbx_description
1 polymer ?
#
loop_
_entity_poly.entity_id
_entity_poly.type
_entity_poly.pdbx_seq_one_letter_code
_entity_poly.pdbx_strand_id
1 'polypeptide(L)'
;MKKYISILLFSAFSLHAQVGINTPTPNSTLAVNGSLGANYKQVTATSYTVLPTDHYLTYNGTADATFTLPVIGTGTTSYTGRIYKIKNISTSNITLQASSGNTLRIDNTPVTSFVIPLGAYAEVVNNSNTSGGTWDLSFTVLPKPNNVELYGIQLLIPPHANSSAPVADWSNHTNTSYDTGTGTNAWWVISKASTTYAATSTYSNASRMMIVYEYQGTPFNINNMYPILTAGNNSTFPDVFTASFVGLANNGTGGRTRLTVSVARIDFIGSNGNNSNWAGTFLLNLLLARKLY
;
A
#
# COMPACT_ATOMS: atom_id res chain seq x y z
N MET A 1 66.33 46.47 -43.91
CA MET A 1 65.14 47.22 -44.42
C MET A 1 63.91 46.37 -44.13
N LYS A 2 62.97 46.88 -43.30
CA LYS A 2 61.59 47.27 -43.66
C LYS A 2 60.55 46.18 -43.33
N LYS A 3 59.64 46.44 -42.36
CA LYS A 3 58.19 46.79 -42.53
C LYS A 3 57.36 45.58 -43.00
N TYR A 4 56.52 44.90 -42.20
CA TYR A 4 55.27 45.27 -41.49
C TYR A 4 54.13 44.37 -42.02
N ILE A 5 53.47 43.66 -41.08
CA ILE A 5 52.01 43.57 -40.92
C ILE A 5 51.19 43.01 -42.09
N SER A 6 50.53 41.86 -41.89
CA SER A 6 49.05 41.74 -41.90
C SER A 6 48.59 40.31 -42.23
N ILE A 7 48.64 39.39 -41.25
CA ILE A 7 47.82 38.16 -41.27
C ILE A 7 46.84 38.19 -40.07
N LEU A 8 46.43 39.41 -39.71
CA LEU A 8 45.52 39.73 -38.61
C LEU A 8 44.04 39.41 -38.98
N LEU A 9 43.77 38.31 -39.69
CA LEU A 9 42.43 38.00 -40.20
C LEU A 9 41.93 36.57 -39.96
N PHE A 10 42.56 35.81 -39.06
CA PHE A 10 41.93 34.60 -38.48
C PHE A 10 41.98 34.56 -36.95
N SER A 11 42.17 35.72 -36.33
CA SER A 11 41.78 35.97 -34.95
C SER A 11 40.24 35.99 -34.84
N ALA A 12 39.59 34.83 -34.94
CA ALA A 12 38.24 34.56 -34.40
C ALA A 12 37.74 33.15 -34.81
N PHE A 13 38.41 32.09 -34.35
CA PHE A 13 37.71 30.85 -34.00
C PHE A 13 38.29 30.32 -32.70
N SER A 14 37.83 30.91 -31.59
CA SER A 14 37.87 30.25 -30.29
C SER A 14 36.68 29.30 -30.22
N LEU A 15 36.86 28.04 -30.58
CA LEU A 15 35.93 26.96 -30.21
C LEU A 15 36.71 25.82 -29.56
N HIS A 16 36.94 25.99 -28.26
CA HIS A 16 36.79 25.06 -27.12
C HIS A 16 36.73 23.56 -27.42
N ALA A 17 37.21 22.64 -26.59
CA ALA A 17 37.84 22.70 -25.28
C ALA A 17 38.51 21.33 -25.07
N GLN A 18 39.82 21.31 -24.87
CA GLN A 18 40.49 20.14 -24.31
C GLN A 18 41.26 20.63 -23.10
N VAL A 19 40.61 20.57 -21.94
CA VAL A 19 41.31 20.76 -20.67
C VAL A 19 41.96 19.42 -20.36
N GLY A 20 43.27 19.33 -20.54
CA GLY A 20 44.04 18.23 -19.97
C GLY A 20 44.01 18.34 -18.44
N ILE A 21 44.17 17.23 -17.75
CA ILE A 21 44.36 17.27 -16.29
C ILE A 21 45.63 18.08 -16.04
N ASN A 22 45.45 19.28 -15.48
CA ASN A 22 46.52 20.26 -15.20
C ASN A 22 47.26 20.82 -16.44
N THR A 23 46.67 20.80 -17.65
CA THR A 23 47.27 21.45 -18.84
C THR A 23 46.26 21.93 -19.88
N PRO A 24 46.38 23.16 -20.43
CA PRO A 24 45.51 23.65 -21.51
C PRO A 24 45.87 23.10 -22.90
N THR A 25 46.97 22.35 -23.04
CA THR A 25 47.45 21.78 -24.31
C THR A 25 47.74 20.28 -24.18
N PRO A 26 46.72 19.42 -24.12
CA PRO A 26 46.93 17.98 -24.07
C PRO A 26 47.41 17.45 -25.44
N ASN A 27 48.49 16.65 -25.44
CA ASN A 27 49.04 16.03 -26.66
C ASN A 27 48.48 14.62 -26.92
N SER A 28 47.50 14.16 -26.14
CA SER A 28 46.94 12.80 -26.24
C SER A 28 45.50 12.77 -25.73
N THR A 29 44.71 11.81 -26.24
CA THR A 29 43.32 11.61 -25.82
C THR A 29 43.25 10.53 -24.74
N LEU A 30 42.51 10.79 -23.65
CA LEU A 30 42.17 9.81 -22.61
C LEU A 30 40.68 9.47 -22.70
N ALA A 31 40.35 8.20 -22.93
CA ALA A 31 38.98 7.70 -22.83
C ALA A 31 38.82 6.90 -21.53
N VAL A 32 37.88 7.30 -20.67
CA VAL A 32 37.53 6.58 -19.43
C VAL A 32 36.14 5.99 -19.59
N ASN A 33 36.07 4.68 -19.81
CA ASN A 33 34.82 3.91 -19.79
C ASN A 33 34.81 3.07 -18.51
N GLY A 34 33.93 3.41 -17.56
CA GLY A 34 33.84 2.71 -16.29
C GLY A 34 32.46 2.80 -15.65
N SER A 35 32.23 1.97 -14.64
CA SER A 35 31.05 2.02 -13.78
C SER A 35 31.46 2.27 -12.33
N LEU A 36 30.56 2.88 -11.56
CA LEU A 36 30.73 3.06 -10.13
C LEU A 36 29.98 1.95 -9.39
N GLY A 37 30.70 1.05 -8.73
CA GLY A 37 30.15 0.09 -7.77
C GLY A 37 30.41 0.59 -6.36
N ALA A 38 29.35 0.77 -5.57
CA ALA A 38 29.48 1.10 -4.16
C ALA A 38 29.39 -0.15 -3.28
N ASN A 39 30.04 -0.11 -2.12
CA ASN A 39 30.08 -1.27 -1.23
C ASN A 39 28.69 -1.59 -0.66
N TYR A 40 28.32 -2.88 -0.69
CA TYR A 40 27.09 -3.41 -0.09
C TYR A 40 27.45 -4.33 1.06
N LYS A 41 26.79 -4.17 2.21
CA LYS A 41 26.98 -5.04 3.36
C LYS A 41 25.67 -5.30 4.10
N GLN A 42 25.43 -6.57 4.40
CA GLN A 42 24.35 -6.98 5.28
C GLN A 42 24.88 -7.16 6.71
N VAL A 43 24.16 -6.60 7.66
CA VAL A 43 24.47 -6.61 9.10
C VAL A 43 23.38 -7.38 9.83
N THR A 44 23.78 -8.23 10.77
CA THR A 44 22.87 -9.00 11.64
C THR A 44 23.08 -8.70 13.12
N ALA A 45 24.23 -8.12 13.50
CA ALA A 45 24.54 -7.73 14.86
C ALA A 45 23.65 -6.57 15.33
N THR A 46 23.22 -6.61 16.60
CA THR A 46 22.41 -5.58 17.24
C THR A 46 23.18 -4.31 17.57
N SER A 47 24.52 -4.33 17.50
CA SER A 47 25.36 -3.14 17.58
C SER A 47 26.33 -3.14 16.42
N TYR A 48 26.37 -2.04 15.66
CA TYR A 48 27.24 -1.91 14.51
C TYR A 48 27.80 -0.48 14.40
N THR A 49 29.12 -0.39 14.31
CA THR A 49 29.80 0.87 13.96
C THR A 49 29.94 0.94 12.44
N VAL A 50 29.27 1.91 11.84
CA VAL A 50 29.33 2.14 10.39
C VAL A 50 30.75 2.51 10.00
N LEU A 51 31.28 1.82 9.00
CA LEU A 51 32.67 1.98 8.59
C LEU A 51 32.83 3.06 7.53
N PRO A 52 34.01 3.68 7.44
CA PRO A 52 34.36 4.58 6.34
C PRO A 52 34.18 3.98 4.93
N THR A 53 34.25 2.66 4.80
CA THR A 53 34.12 1.92 3.53
C THR A 53 32.72 1.42 3.25
N ASP A 54 31.78 1.58 4.19
CA ASP A 54 30.38 1.23 3.95
C ASP A 54 29.74 2.27 3.01
N HIS A 55 28.72 1.85 2.27
CA HIS A 55 27.90 2.78 1.49
C HIS A 55 26.43 2.35 1.52
N TYR A 56 26.15 1.10 1.16
CA TYR A 56 24.83 0.50 1.26
C TYR A 56 24.82 -0.58 2.33
N LEU A 57 24.01 -0.37 3.36
CA LEU A 57 23.85 -1.26 4.51
C LEU A 57 22.43 -1.81 4.55
N THR A 58 22.31 -3.12 4.75
CA THR A 58 21.04 -3.76 5.10
C THR A 58 21.12 -4.32 6.51
N TYR A 59 20.05 -4.18 7.30
CA TYR A 59 19.92 -4.88 8.58
C TYR A 59 18.90 -6.00 8.48
N ASN A 60 19.31 -7.21 8.84
CA ASN A 60 18.48 -8.42 8.83
C ASN A 60 18.69 -9.25 10.11
N GLY A 61 18.76 -8.59 11.26
CA GLY A 61 18.78 -9.28 12.55
C GLY A 61 17.37 -9.55 13.11
N THR A 62 17.31 -10.02 14.35
CA THR A 62 16.07 -10.48 15.01
C THR A 62 15.69 -9.68 16.25
N ALA A 63 16.41 -8.59 16.54
CA ALA A 63 16.18 -7.71 17.68
C ALA A 63 16.50 -6.27 17.31
N ASP A 64 16.10 -5.31 18.15
CA ASP A 64 16.41 -3.91 17.91
C ASP A 64 17.93 -3.69 17.85
N ALA A 65 18.36 -2.89 16.87
CA ALA A 65 19.77 -2.64 16.61
C ALA A 65 20.14 -1.17 16.77
N THR A 66 21.42 -0.91 17.05
CA THR A 66 22.00 0.43 17.07
C THR A 66 23.12 0.52 16.04
N PHE A 67 22.97 1.43 15.09
CA PHE A 67 23.99 1.74 14.09
C PHE A 67 24.63 3.07 14.47
N THR A 68 25.93 3.06 14.76
CA THR A 68 26.69 4.24 15.17
C THR A 68 27.49 4.76 13.98
N LEU A 69 27.22 6.01 13.58
CA LEU A 69 27.93 6.68 12.49
C LEU A 69 29.40 6.95 12.86
N PRO A 70 30.32 7.02 11.87
CA PRO A 70 31.73 7.25 12.14
C PRO A 70 31.99 8.55 12.90
N VAL A 71 33.05 8.56 13.70
CA VAL A 71 33.52 9.77 14.38
C VAL A 71 34.01 10.76 13.34
N ILE A 72 33.46 11.98 13.35
CA ILE A 72 33.92 13.07 12.50
C ILE A 72 35.17 13.68 13.12
N GLY A 73 36.23 13.77 12.32
CA GLY A 73 37.46 14.46 12.68
C GLY A 73 37.89 15.43 11.58
N THR A 74 39.18 15.75 11.52
CA THR A 74 39.75 16.65 10.49
C THR A 74 40.58 15.87 9.47
N GLY A 75 40.71 16.38 8.24
CA GLY A 75 41.53 15.74 7.20
C GLY A 75 40.87 14.48 6.64
N THR A 76 41.54 13.32 6.71
CA THR A 76 41.03 12.04 6.16
C THR A 76 39.81 11.49 6.88
N THR A 77 39.46 12.05 8.04
CA THR A 77 38.27 11.73 8.84
C THR A 77 37.20 12.84 8.79
N SER A 78 37.38 13.85 7.93
CA SER A 78 36.39 14.93 7.74
C SER A 78 35.10 14.43 7.10
N TYR A 79 35.13 13.25 6.45
CA TYR A 79 34.04 12.53 5.78
C TYR A 79 33.03 13.35 4.95
N THR A 80 33.31 14.62 4.65
CA THR A 80 32.37 15.53 4.01
C THR A 80 31.91 14.98 2.66
N GLY A 81 30.60 14.96 2.44
CA GLY A 81 29.95 14.39 1.27
C GLY A 81 29.79 12.86 1.32
N ARG A 82 30.19 12.19 2.40
CA ARG A 82 30.01 10.74 2.54
C ARG A 82 28.56 10.40 2.79
N ILE A 83 28.06 9.48 1.98
CA ILE A 83 26.67 9.02 2.00
C ILE A 83 26.61 7.59 2.53
N TYR A 84 25.74 7.36 3.51
CA TYR A 84 25.34 6.03 3.96
C TYR A 84 23.85 5.81 3.69
N LYS A 85 23.56 4.69 3.03
CA LYS A 85 22.23 4.22 2.67
C LYS A 85 21.91 3.01 3.54
N ILE A 86 20.90 3.10 4.39
CA ILE A 86 20.59 2.09 5.40
C ILE A 86 19.17 1.60 5.18
N LYS A 87 19.03 0.34 4.78
CA LYS A 87 17.75 -0.33 4.59
C LYS A 87 17.50 -1.29 5.76
N ASN A 88 16.36 -1.12 6.42
CA ASN A 88 15.89 -2.09 7.41
C ASN A 88 15.00 -3.13 6.71
N ILE A 89 15.47 -4.37 6.59
CA ILE A 89 14.69 -5.50 6.08
C ILE A 89 14.31 -6.49 7.19
N SER A 90 14.64 -6.17 8.44
CA SER A 90 14.31 -6.98 9.61
C SER A 90 12.89 -6.73 10.12
N THR A 91 12.50 -7.47 11.16
CA THR A 91 11.27 -7.26 11.94
C THR A 91 11.47 -6.35 13.15
N SER A 92 12.66 -5.76 13.33
CA SER A 92 13.03 -4.93 14.48
C SER A 92 13.47 -3.53 14.04
N ASN A 93 13.57 -2.58 14.97
CA ASN A 93 13.99 -1.21 14.66
C ASN A 93 15.51 -1.06 14.58
N ILE A 94 15.99 -0.09 13.81
CA ILE A 94 17.38 0.38 13.89
C ILE A 94 17.39 1.78 14.50
N THR A 95 18.11 1.97 15.59
CA THR A 95 18.48 3.29 16.11
C THR A 95 19.76 3.73 15.41
N LEU A 96 19.66 4.68 14.48
CA LEU A 96 20.81 5.33 13.89
C LEU A 96 21.26 6.48 14.79
N GLN A 97 22.52 6.50 15.21
CA GLN A 97 23.04 7.54 16.09
C GLN A 97 24.36 8.13 15.58
N ALA A 98 24.57 9.41 15.84
CA ALA A 98 25.87 10.05 15.63
C ALA A 98 26.83 9.71 16.78
N SER A 99 28.14 9.69 16.51
CA SER A 99 29.18 9.40 17.49
C SER A 99 29.80 10.68 18.08
N SER A 100 30.44 10.53 19.25
CA SER A 100 31.25 11.57 19.89
C SER A 100 30.53 12.91 20.16
N GLY A 101 29.25 12.85 20.55
CA GLY A 101 28.47 14.06 20.87
C GLY A 101 28.02 14.87 19.66
N ASN A 102 28.25 14.35 18.44
CA ASN A 102 27.64 14.91 17.24
C ASN A 102 26.14 14.60 17.19
N THR A 103 25.46 15.26 16.26
CA THR A 103 24.01 15.13 16.07
C THR A 103 23.65 15.04 14.59
N LEU A 104 22.44 14.56 14.32
CA LEU A 104 21.79 14.48 13.03
C LEU A 104 20.90 15.71 12.86
N ARG A 105 21.03 16.41 11.73
CA ARG A 105 20.06 17.41 11.28
C ARG A 105 18.94 16.67 10.54
N ILE A 106 17.81 16.53 11.22
CA ILE A 106 16.58 15.98 10.65
C ILE A 106 15.61 17.10 10.25
N ASP A 107 15.67 18.23 10.95
CA ASP A 107 14.91 19.45 10.72
C ASP A 107 15.72 20.66 11.27
N ASN A 108 15.05 21.67 11.86
CA ASN A 108 15.70 22.83 12.47
C ASN A 108 16.38 22.52 13.83
N THR A 109 16.15 21.34 14.42
CA THR A 109 16.65 20.96 15.74
C THR A 109 17.48 19.67 15.63
N PRO A 110 18.81 19.75 15.79
CA PRO A 110 19.65 18.56 15.71
C PRO A 110 19.35 17.55 16.83
N VAL A 111 19.30 16.25 16.48
CA VAL A 111 19.01 15.14 17.40
C VAL A 111 20.20 14.18 17.52
N THR A 112 20.32 13.46 18.62
CA THR A 112 21.41 12.48 18.81
C THR A 112 21.18 11.17 18.08
N SER A 113 19.92 10.81 17.82
CA SER A 113 19.54 9.60 17.10
C SER A 113 18.26 9.74 16.27
N PHE A 114 18.08 8.80 15.34
CA PHE A 114 16.91 8.65 14.49
C PHE A 114 16.54 7.16 14.39
N VAL A 115 15.25 6.82 14.48
CA VAL A 115 14.79 5.43 14.38
C VAL A 115 14.38 5.13 12.94
N ILE A 116 14.98 4.10 12.35
CA ILE A 116 14.61 3.52 11.05
C ILE A 116 13.72 2.31 11.34
N PRO A 117 12.39 2.42 11.19
CA PRO A 117 11.48 1.33 11.53
C PRO A 117 11.65 0.14 10.59
N LEU A 118 11.06 -1.00 10.97
CA LEU A 118 11.00 -2.20 10.13
C LEU A 118 10.50 -1.87 8.72
N GLY A 119 11.14 -2.43 7.69
CA GLY A 119 10.81 -2.16 6.30
C GLY A 119 11.19 -0.77 5.77
N ALA A 120 11.70 0.14 6.60
CA ALA A 120 12.04 1.50 6.20
C ALA A 120 13.44 1.62 5.58
N TYR A 121 13.76 2.80 5.09
CA TYR A 121 15.06 3.18 4.54
C TYR A 121 15.42 4.59 5.01
N ALA A 122 16.69 4.82 5.32
CA ALA A 122 17.25 6.14 5.56
C ALA A 122 18.56 6.34 4.81
N GLU A 123 18.79 7.57 4.36
CA GLU A 123 20.05 8.05 3.82
C GLU A 123 20.56 9.18 4.70
N VAL A 124 21.84 9.11 5.08
CA VAL A 124 22.51 10.18 5.79
C VAL A 124 23.77 10.61 5.03
N VAL A 125 24.03 11.91 5.07
CA VAL A 125 25.19 12.53 4.42
C VAL A 125 25.97 13.31 5.45
N ASN A 126 27.28 13.09 5.55
CA ASN A 126 28.11 13.97 6.36
C ASN A 126 28.27 15.32 5.66
N ASN A 127 27.94 16.39 6.35
CA ASN A 127 28.14 17.75 5.86
C ASN A 127 29.53 18.29 6.25
N SER A 128 29.75 19.59 6.09
CA SER A 128 31.03 20.23 6.42
C SER A 128 31.12 20.75 7.86
N ASN A 129 30.11 20.53 8.71
CA ASN A 129 30.17 20.93 10.11
C ASN A 129 31.13 20.03 10.88
N THR A 130 31.89 20.62 11.79
CA THR A 130 32.88 19.91 12.63
C THR A 130 32.37 19.59 14.03
N SER A 131 31.21 20.15 14.42
CA SER A 131 30.47 19.84 15.64
C SER A 131 29.00 20.21 15.44
N GLY A 132 28.07 19.56 16.14
CA GLY A 132 26.65 19.92 16.14
C GLY A 132 25.98 19.82 14.76
N GLY A 133 25.25 18.74 14.52
CA GLY A 133 24.51 18.55 13.27
C GLY A 133 25.44 18.24 12.11
N THR A 134 26.38 17.31 12.31
CA THR A 134 27.39 16.94 11.30
C THR A 134 26.86 15.97 10.26
N TRP A 135 25.68 15.41 10.48
CA TRP A 135 25.02 14.47 9.57
C TRP A 135 23.66 15.02 9.15
N ASP A 136 23.42 15.11 7.85
CA ASP A 136 22.11 15.45 7.31
C ASP A 136 21.35 14.16 7.02
N LEU A 137 20.13 14.05 7.54
CA LEU A 137 19.21 13.01 7.11
C LEU A 137 18.62 13.42 5.76
N SER A 138 19.33 13.09 4.68
CA SER A 138 19.01 13.58 3.33
C SER A 138 17.75 12.98 2.75
N PHE A 139 17.41 11.75 3.14
CA PHE A 139 16.25 11.05 2.63
C PHE A 139 15.78 9.97 3.59
N THR A 140 14.47 9.85 3.75
CA THR A 140 13.85 8.71 4.43
C THR A 140 12.66 8.20 3.63
N VAL A 141 12.49 6.88 3.61
CA VAL A 141 11.28 6.22 3.15
C VAL A 141 10.78 5.35 4.28
N LEU A 142 9.66 5.75 4.84
CA LEU A 142 8.88 4.89 5.73
C LEU A 142 8.17 3.83 4.88
N PRO A 143 7.93 2.62 5.41
CA PRO A 143 7.05 1.67 4.75
C PRO A 143 5.72 2.40 4.57
N LYS A 144 5.20 2.46 3.34
CA LYS A 144 3.89 3.05 3.10
C LYS A 144 2.90 2.34 4.03
N PRO A 145 2.36 2.98 5.07
CA PRO A 145 1.27 2.39 5.80
C PRO A 145 0.12 2.30 4.80
N ASN A 146 -0.43 1.12 4.57
CA ASN A 146 -1.68 1.05 3.84
C ASN A 146 -2.71 1.81 4.68
N ASN A 147 -3.20 2.94 4.20
CA ASN A 147 -4.25 3.68 4.90
C ASN A 147 -5.59 2.94 4.87
N VAL A 148 -5.69 1.91 4.04
CA VAL A 148 -6.89 1.10 3.84
C VAL A 148 -6.52 -0.39 3.84
N GLU A 149 -7.31 -1.19 4.55
CA GLU A 149 -7.42 -2.64 4.36
C GLU A 149 -8.61 -2.94 3.44
N LEU A 150 -8.42 -3.88 2.51
CA LEU A 150 -9.47 -4.29 1.56
C LEU A 150 -9.75 -5.78 1.70
N TYR A 151 -11.04 -6.14 1.71
CA TYR A 151 -11.51 -7.51 1.60
C TYR A 151 -12.61 -7.58 0.55
N GLY A 152 -12.50 -8.51 -0.41
CA GLY A 152 -13.46 -8.67 -1.50
C GLY A 152 -13.95 -10.10 -1.61
N ILE A 153 -15.25 -10.28 -1.83
CA ILE A 153 -15.87 -11.57 -2.10
C ILE A 153 -17.13 -11.42 -2.95
N GLN A 154 -17.49 -12.47 -3.67
CA GLN A 154 -18.77 -12.58 -4.35
C GLN A 154 -19.66 -13.57 -3.59
N LEU A 155 -20.77 -13.06 -3.08
CA LEU A 155 -21.79 -13.83 -2.36
C LEU A 155 -22.91 -14.23 -3.33
N LEU A 156 -23.74 -15.20 -2.93
CA LEU A 156 -24.92 -15.60 -3.70
C LEU A 156 -26.19 -14.94 -3.13
N ILE A 157 -27.04 -14.46 -4.03
CA ILE A 157 -28.40 -14.00 -3.75
C ILE A 157 -29.34 -15.17 -4.13
N PRO A 158 -30.00 -15.82 -3.15
CA PRO A 158 -30.86 -16.96 -3.43
C PRO A 158 -32.13 -16.59 -4.21
N PRO A 159 -32.83 -17.58 -4.80
CA PRO A 159 -34.16 -17.39 -5.38
C PRO A 159 -35.20 -16.88 -4.38
N HIS A 160 -36.17 -16.10 -4.87
CA HIS A 160 -37.27 -15.56 -4.10
C HIS A 160 -38.27 -16.66 -3.70
N ALA A 161 -38.84 -16.58 -2.49
CA ALA A 161 -39.74 -17.61 -1.93
C ALA A 161 -41.06 -17.78 -2.68
N ASN A 162 -41.46 -16.75 -3.42
CA ASN A 162 -42.73 -16.71 -4.16
C ASN A 162 -42.49 -16.63 -5.69
N SER A 163 -41.33 -17.09 -6.17
CA SER A 163 -41.01 -17.17 -7.60
C SER A 163 -41.63 -18.41 -8.26
N SER A 164 -41.40 -18.59 -9.57
CA SER A 164 -41.85 -19.78 -10.31
C SER A 164 -41.10 -21.06 -9.96
N ALA A 165 -39.88 -20.96 -9.44
CA ALA A 165 -39.12 -22.07 -8.85
C ALA A 165 -38.73 -21.68 -7.41
N PRO A 166 -39.69 -21.70 -6.48
CA PRO A 166 -39.54 -21.06 -5.19
C PRO A 166 -38.55 -21.81 -4.29
N VAL A 167 -37.73 -21.03 -3.58
CA VAL A 167 -36.94 -21.53 -2.46
C VAL A 167 -37.49 -20.88 -1.21
N ALA A 168 -38.04 -21.68 -0.29
CA ALA A 168 -38.65 -21.18 0.94
C ALA A 168 -37.71 -20.25 1.71
N ASP A 169 -38.26 -19.28 2.43
CA ASP A 169 -37.47 -18.49 3.39
C ASP A 169 -36.96 -19.39 4.52
N TRP A 170 -35.80 -19.03 5.07
CA TRP A 170 -35.18 -19.80 6.15
C TRP A 170 -34.47 -18.92 7.16
N SER A 171 -34.18 -19.52 8.30
CA SER A 171 -33.38 -18.95 9.38
C SER A 171 -32.42 -20.03 9.90
N ASN A 172 -31.47 -19.64 10.75
CA ASN A 172 -30.53 -20.55 11.42
C ASN A 172 -29.72 -21.43 10.46
N HIS A 173 -29.42 -20.91 9.27
CA HIS A 173 -28.56 -21.57 8.27
C HIS A 173 -29.03 -22.99 7.89
N THR A 174 -30.35 -23.22 7.83
CA THR A 174 -30.89 -24.55 7.48
C THR A 174 -30.75 -24.91 5.99
N ASN A 175 -30.27 -23.98 5.16
CA ASN A 175 -29.96 -24.21 3.75
C ASN A 175 -28.55 -23.71 3.42
N THR A 176 -27.68 -24.64 3.03
CA THR A 176 -26.26 -24.39 2.74
C THR A 176 -25.97 -24.24 1.25
N SER A 177 -26.95 -24.47 0.37
CA SER A 177 -26.75 -24.46 -1.10
C SER A 177 -26.36 -23.09 -1.67
N TYR A 178 -26.45 -22.03 -0.86
CA TYR A 178 -26.15 -20.65 -1.25
C TYR A 178 -24.98 -20.05 -0.47
N ASP A 179 -24.26 -20.86 0.29
CA ASP A 179 -23.02 -20.45 0.92
C ASP A 179 -21.95 -20.20 -0.14
N THR A 180 -20.98 -19.36 0.19
CA THR A 180 -19.88 -18.99 -0.72
C THR A 180 -18.53 -19.10 -0.04
N GLY A 181 -17.47 -19.30 -0.82
CA GLY A 181 -16.13 -19.50 -0.29
C GLY A 181 -15.92 -20.89 0.33
N THR A 182 -14.74 -21.10 0.91
CA THR A 182 -14.33 -22.36 1.53
C THR A 182 -13.50 -22.10 2.79
N GLY A 183 -13.47 -23.09 3.70
CA GLY A 183 -12.68 -23.02 4.93
C GLY A 183 -13.00 -21.78 5.77
N THR A 184 -11.96 -21.09 6.26
CA THR A 184 -12.10 -19.86 7.04
C THR A 184 -12.53 -18.66 6.21
N ASN A 185 -12.55 -18.77 4.87
CA ASN A 185 -13.07 -17.71 4.01
C ASN A 185 -14.53 -17.94 3.60
N ALA A 186 -15.22 -18.91 4.20
CA ALA A 186 -16.61 -19.19 3.89
C ALA A 186 -17.55 -18.09 4.44
N TRP A 187 -18.62 -17.85 3.70
CA TRP A 187 -19.75 -17.03 4.10
C TRP A 187 -21.02 -17.87 4.02
N TRP A 188 -21.68 -17.98 5.17
CA TRP A 188 -22.93 -18.74 5.31
C TRP A 188 -24.13 -17.85 5.12
N VAL A 189 -25.18 -18.34 4.46
CA VAL A 189 -26.46 -17.65 4.40
C VAL A 189 -27.31 -18.06 5.60
N ILE A 190 -27.22 -17.27 6.66
CA ILE A 190 -27.91 -17.56 7.93
C ILE A 190 -29.43 -17.49 7.77
N SER A 191 -29.91 -16.49 7.05
CA SER A 191 -31.33 -16.33 6.79
C SER A 191 -31.60 -15.56 5.52
N LYS A 192 -32.75 -15.86 4.91
CA LYS A 192 -33.38 -14.98 3.93
C LYS A 192 -34.85 -14.79 4.27
N ALA A 193 -35.37 -13.59 4.01
CA ALA A 193 -36.78 -13.26 4.13
C ALA A 193 -37.24 -12.48 2.89
N SER A 194 -38.24 -13.02 2.21
CA SER A 194 -38.75 -12.53 0.93
C SER A 194 -39.96 -11.62 1.16
N THR A 195 -40.02 -10.50 0.43
CA THR A 195 -41.18 -9.59 0.37
C THR A 195 -41.64 -9.57 -1.08
N THR A 196 -42.82 -10.14 -1.32
CA THR A 196 -43.42 -10.15 -2.67
C THR A 196 -43.71 -8.73 -3.12
N TYR A 197 -43.51 -8.47 -4.42
CA TYR A 197 -43.94 -7.23 -5.04
C TYR A 197 -45.44 -6.97 -4.80
N ALA A 198 -45.83 -5.72 -4.94
CA ALA A 198 -47.24 -5.33 -5.01
C ALA A 198 -47.38 -4.25 -6.07
N ALA A 199 -48.41 -4.36 -6.91
CA ALA A 199 -48.79 -3.34 -7.88
C ALA A 199 -50.28 -3.11 -7.73
N THR A 200 -50.65 -1.96 -7.18
CA THR A 200 -52.04 -1.56 -6.95
C THR A 200 -52.27 -0.18 -7.55
N SER A 201 -53.51 0.30 -7.52
CA SER A 201 -53.83 1.68 -7.93
C SER A 201 -53.20 2.74 -7.02
N THR A 202 -52.79 2.39 -5.79
CA THR A 202 -52.33 3.35 -4.77
C THR A 202 -50.82 3.27 -4.53
N TYR A 203 -50.20 2.11 -4.77
CA TYR A 203 -48.76 1.92 -4.55
C TYR A 203 -48.20 0.79 -5.40
N SER A 204 -46.88 0.88 -5.62
CA SER A 204 -46.07 -0.16 -6.24
C SER A 204 -44.84 -0.43 -5.39
N ASN A 205 -44.64 -1.69 -4.98
CA ASN A 205 -43.47 -2.14 -4.24
C ASN A 205 -42.75 -3.21 -5.05
N ALA A 206 -41.43 -3.07 -5.19
CA ALA A 206 -40.58 -4.09 -5.81
C ALA A 206 -40.52 -5.39 -4.99
N SER A 207 -40.29 -6.51 -5.66
CA SER A 207 -39.87 -7.74 -4.99
C SER A 207 -38.54 -7.47 -4.29
N ARG A 208 -38.46 -7.83 -3.01
CA ARG A 208 -37.33 -7.54 -2.14
C ARG A 208 -36.99 -8.73 -1.28
N MET A 209 -35.71 -8.88 -0.93
CA MET A 209 -35.24 -9.88 0.01
C MET A 209 -34.30 -9.27 1.04
N MET A 210 -34.50 -9.61 2.31
CA MET A 210 -33.53 -9.38 3.37
C MET A 210 -32.69 -10.64 3.52
N ILE A 211 -31.35 -10.50 3.46
CA ILE A 211 -30.43 -11.63 3.58
C ILE A 211 -29.40 -11.32 4.67
N VAL A 212 -29.14 -12.30 5.52
CA VAL A 212 -28.08 -12.24 6.54
C VAL A 212 -27.01 -13.26 6.19
N TYR A 213 -25.81 -12.78 5.92
CA TYR A 213 -24.63 -13.59 5.71
C TYR A 213 -23.76 -13.58 6.98
N GLU A 214 -23.10 -14.69 7.31
CA GLU A 214 -22.13 -14.79 8.42
C GLU A 214 -20.79 -15.29 7.92
N TYR A 215 -19.75 -14.49 8.16
CA TYR A 215 -18.37 -14.85 7.86
C TYR A 215 -17.85 -15.89 8.85
N GLN A 216 -17.27 -16.96 8.33
CA GLN A 216 -16.83 -18.11 9.13
C GLN A 216 -15.39 -17.99 9.65
N GLY A 217 -14.65 -16.99 9.16
CA GLY A 217 -13.30 -16.70 9.62
C GLY A 217 -13.25 -15.89 10.91
N THR A 218 -12.07 -15.36 11.20
CA THR A 218 -11.88 -14.41 12.30
C THR A 218 -12.77 -13.19 12.07
N PRO A 219 -13.53 -12.73 13.09
CA PRO A 219 -14.38 -11.54 12.95
C PRO A 219 -13.57 -10.34 12.44
N PHE A 220 -14.13 -9.61 11.49
CA PHE A 220 -13.51 -8.38 11.00
C PHE A 220 -13.46 -7.33 12.11
N ASN A 221 -12.42 -6.49 12.10
CA ASN A 221 -12.48 -5.21 12.79
C ASN A 221 -13.39 -4.28 11.99
N ILE A 222 -14.60 -4.02 12.47
CA ILE A 222 -15.61 -3.25 11.74
C ILE A 222 -15.53 -1.73 11.97
N ASN A 223 -14.61 -1.26 12.82
CA ASN A 223 -14.42 0.17 13.07
C ASN A 223 -13.87 0.84 11.80
N ASN A 224 -14.49 1.95 11.38
CA ASN A 224 -14.17 2.66 10.13
C ASN A 224 -14.22 1.76 8.88
N MET A 225 -15.12 0.77 8.87
CA MET A 225 -15.39 -0.09 7.73
C MET A 225 -16.45 0.52 6.82
N TYR A 226 -16.17 0.52 5.51
CA TYR A 226 -17.04 1.04 4.45
C TYR A 226 -17.41 -0.12 3.51
N PRO A 227 -18.60 -0.72 3.67
CA PRO A 227 -19.10 -1.75 2.77
C PRO A 227 -19.59 -1.15 1.46
N ILE A 228 -19.18 -1.75 0.35
CA ILE A 228 -19.62 -1.42 -1.00
C ILE A 228 -20.25 -2.68 -1.58
N LEU A 229 -21.48 -2.53 -2.08
CA LEU A 229 -22.29 -3.63 -2.58
C LEU A 229 -22.65 -3.36 -4.04
N THR A 230 -22.47 -4.37 -4.90
CA THR A 230 -23.04 -4.35 -6.25
C THR A 230 -23.71 -5.68 -6.52
N ALA A 231 -24.96 -5.63 -6.99
CA ALA A 231 -25.61 -6.81 -7.49
C ALA A 231 -25.00 -7.18 -8.85
N GLY A 232 -24.61 -8.44 -9.00
CA GLY A 232 -24.08 -9.01 -10.22
C GLY A 232 -25.05 -10.03 -10.78
N ASN A 233 -24.99 -10.20 -12.09
CA ASN A 233 -25.78 -11.19 -12.78
C ASN A 233 -24.84 -12.24 -13.40
N ASN A 234 -24.97 -13.50 -12.95
CA ASN A 234 -24.30 -14.64 -13.57
C ASN A 234 -25.26 -15.52 -14.38
N SER A 235 -26.48 -15.04 -14.57
CA SER A 235 -27.49 -15.67 -15.39
C SER A 235 -27.59 -14.95 -16.73
N THR A 236 -28.08 -15.62 -17.76
CA THR A 236 -28.34 -15.00 -19.07
C THR A 236 -29.60 -14.12 -19.07
N PHE A 237 -30.25 -13.93 -17.92
CA PHE A 237 -31.47 -13.12 -17.79
C PHE A 237 -31.13 -11.64 -17.67
N PRO A 238 -31.80 -10.70 -18.34
CA PRO A 238 -31.48 -9.27 -18.28
C PRO A 238 -32.00 -8.55 -17.01
N ASP A 239 -32.20 -9.28 -15.90
CA ASP A 239 -32.80 -8.75 -14.67
C ASP A 239 -31.88 -7.71 -13.98
N VAL A 240 -32.46 -6.63 -13.44
CA VAL A 240 -31.71 -5.55 -12.79
C VAL A 240 -32.02 -5.51 -11.30
N PHE A 241 -30.97 -5.65 -10.49
CA PHE A 241 -31.06 -5.61 -9.04
C PHE A 241 -30.32 -4.42 -8.47
N THR A 242 -30.82 -3.92 -7.34
CA THR A 242 -30.09 -3.03 -6.46
C THR A 242 -29.92 -3.69 -5.09
N ALA A 243 -28.76 -3.49 -4.48
CA ALA A 243 -28.44 -3.99 -3.15
C ALA A 243 -28.17 -2.81 -2.22
N SER A 244 -28.76 -2.85 -1.04
CA SER A 244 -28.59 -1.85 0.02
C SER A 244 -27.94 -2.49 1.23
N PHE A 245 -26.95 -1.79 1.78
CA PHE A 245 -26.32 -2.16 3.03
C PHE A 245 -27.27 -1.86 4.19
N VAL A 246 -27.56 -2.87 5.00
CA VAL A 246 -28.45 -2.71 6.17
C VAL A 246 -27.65 -2.74 7.47
N GLY A 247 -26.65 -3.60 7.58
CA GLY A 247 -25.80 -3.62 8.77
C GLY A 247 -24.60 -4.56 8.67
N LEU A 248 -23.56 -4.23 9.43
CA LEU A 248 -22.39 -5.07 9.65
C LEU A 248 -22.14 -5.09 11.15
N ALA A 249 -22.17 -6.27 11.75
CA ALA A 249 -22.01 -6.41 13.19
C ALA A 249 -21.32 -7.72 13.55
N ASN A 250 -20.51 -7.70 14.60
CA ASN A 250 -19.89 -8.90 15.18
C ASN A 250 -20.83 -9.56 16.19
N ASN A 251 -22.05 -9.91 15.74
CA ASN A 251 -23.12 -10.49 16.56
C ASN A 251 -23.51 -11.91 16.11
N GLY A 252 -22.68 -12.54 15.28
CA GLY A 252 -22.84 -13.91 14.87
C GLY A 252 -22.45 -14.92 15.93
N THR A 253 -22.56 -16.21 15.57
CA THR A 253 -22.17 -17.31 16.46
C THR A 253 -20.70 -17.14 16.87
N GLY A 254 -20.41 -17.10 18.16
CA GLY A 254 -19.05 -16.88 18.67
C GLY A 254 -18.47 -15.49 18.36
N GLY A 255 -19.32 -14.47 18.12
CA GLY A 255 -18.88 -13.10 17.79
C GLY A 255 -18.49 -12.90 16.32
N ARG A 256 -18.83 -13.85 15.44
CA ARG A 256 -18.60 -13.75 13.99
C ARG A 256 -19.26 -12.53 13.37
N THR A 257 -18.67 -12.04 12.28
CA THR A 257 -19.21 -10.91 11.55
C THR A 257 -20.42 -11.33 10.72
N ARG A 258 -21.54 -10.63 10.90
CA ARG A 258 -22.74 -10.74 10.07
C ARG A 258 -22.92 -9.50 9.22
N LEU A 259 -23.15 -9.73 7.93
CA LEU A 259 -23.57 -8.74 6.96
C LEU A 259 -25.07 -8.92 6.71
N THR A 260 -25.84 -7.87 6.92
CA THR A 260 -27.26 -7.82 6.54
C THR A 260 -27.41 -6.91 5.34
N VAL A 261 -28.08 -7.41 4.31
CA VAL A 261 -28.37 -6.66 3.08
C VAL A 261 -29.84 -6.75 2.72
N SER A 262 -30.31 -5.72 2.01
CA SER A 262 -31.59 -5.75 1.31
C SER A 262 -31.33 -5.74 -0.18
N VAL A 263 -31.89 -6.69 -0.92
CA VAL A 263 -31.81 -6.74 -2.38
C VAL A 263 -33.20 -6.55 -2.94
N ALA A 264 -33.35 -5.69 -3.95
CA ALA A 264 -34.60 -5.49 -4.66
C ALA A 264 -34.40 -5.60 -6.17
N ARG A 265 -35.38 -6.19 -6.85
CA ARG A 265 -35.47 -6.18 -8.31
C ARG A 265 -36.16 -4.88 -8.76
N ILE A 266 -35.54 -4.11 -9.65
CA ILE A 266 -35.98 -2.74 -9.96
C ILE A 266 -36.38 -2.51 -11.42
N ASP A 267 -36.07 -3.43 -12.33
CA ASP A 267 -36.49 -3.35 -13.73
C ASP A 267 -37.99 -3.63 -13.93
N PHE A 268 -38.59 -4.42 -13.04
CA PHE A 268 -39.95 -4.92 -13.22
C PHE A 268 -40.69 -5.13 -11.89
N ILE A 269 -41.93 -4.62 -11.80
CA ILE A 269 -42.85 -4.80 -10.67
C ILE A 269 -44.17 -5.32 -11.23
N GLY A 270 -44.60 -6.52 -10.83
CA GLY A 270 -45.85 -7.10 -11.33
C GLY A 270 -45.74 -8.54 -11.80
N SER A 271 -46.75 -8.93 -12.58
CA SER A 271 -46.77 -10.14 -13.40
C SER A 271 -47.25 -9.78 -14.81
N ASN A 272 -46.49 -10.14 -15.84
CA ASN A 272 -46.84 -9.93 -17.26
C ASN A 272 -46.73 -11.23 -18.07
N GLY A 273 -46.96 -12.37 -17.41
CA GLY A 273 -46.60 -13.71 -17.90
C GLY A 273 -45.34 -14.25 -17.20
N ASN A 274 -44.45 -13.35 -16.75
CA ASN A 274 -43.38 -13.65 -15.81
C ASN A 274 -43.57 -12.87 -14.51
N ASN A 275 -43.18 -13.48 -13.40
CA ASN A 275 -43.32 -12.94 -12.05
C ASN A 275 -42.07 -12.10 -11.68
N SER A 276 -42.27 -10.92 -11.08
CA SER A 276 -41.16 -10.07 -10.57
C SER A 276 -40.31 -10.78 -9.50
N ASN A 277 -40.89 -11.72 -8.76
CA ASN A 277 -40.17 -12.63 -7.88
C ASN A 277 -39.22 -13.52 -8.69
N TRP A 278 -37.91 -13.30 -8.55
CA TRP A 278 -36.89 -13.99 -9.32
C TRP A 278 -36.69 -15.44 -8.87
N ALA A 279 -36.54 -16.33 -9.85
CA ALA A 279 -36.33 -17.77 -9.64
C ALA A 279 -34.85 -18.19 -9.70
N GLY A 280 -33.99 -17.35 -10.26
CA GLY A 280 -32.56 -17.61 -10.39
C GLY A 280 -31.75 -17.29 -9.14
N THR A 281 -30.54 -17.83 -9.07
CA THR A 281 -29.52 -17.37 -8.11
C THR A 281 -28.69 -16.28 -8.77
N PHE A 282 -28.49 -15.17 -8.07
CA PHE A 282 -27.71 -14.03 -8.55
C PHE A 282 -26.48 -13.80 -7.68
N LEU A 283 -25.65 -12.83 -8.04
CA LEU A 283 -24.42 -12.53 -7.33
C LEU A 283 -24.56 -11.23 -6.54
N LEU A 284 -23.86 -11.15 -5.43
CA LEU A 284 -23.64 -9.92 -4.68
C LEU A 284 -22.14 -9.75 -4.50
N ASN A 285 -21.54 -8.79 -5.21
CA ASN A 285 -20.16 -8.42 -4.96
C ASN A 285 -20.11 -7.55 -3.71
N LEU A 286 -19.28 -7.97 -2.76
CA LEU A 286 -19.00 -7.27 -1.53
C LEU A 286 -17.55 -6.81 -1.54
N LEU A 287 -17.33 -5.52 -1.34
CA LEU A 287 -16.03 -4.95 -1.02
C LEU A 287 -16.13 -4.28 0.36
N LEU A 288 -15.30 -4.74 1.29
CA LEU A 288 -15.13 -4.14 2.61
C LEU A 288 -13.82 -3.36 2.60
N ALA A 289 -13.92 -2.03 2.76
CA ALA A 289 -12.76 -1.16 2.84
C ALA A 289 -12.66 -0.55 4.25
N ARG A 290 -11.57 -0.79 4.98
CA ARG A 290 -11.37 -0.27 6.33
C ARG A 290 -10.29 0.78 6.36
N LYS A 291 -10.59 1.98 6.86
CA LYS A 291 -9.57 3.02 7.08
C LYS A 291 -8.77 2.71 8.36
N LEU A 292 -7.44 2.72 8.27
CA LEU A 292 -6.54 2.36 9.39
C LEU A 292 -6.19 3.54 10.30
N TYR A 293 -6.04 4.74 9.72
CA TYR A 293 -5.65 5.99 10.38
C TYR A 293 -6.53 7.12 9.87
#